data_AF-A0A2Z6CPE7-F1
#
_entry.id   AF-A0A2Z6CPE7-F1
#
_cell.length_a   1.000
_cell.length_b   1.000
_cell.length_c   1.000
_cell.angle_alpha   90.00
_cell.angle_beta   90.00
_cell.angle_gamma   90.00
#
_symmetry.space_group_name_H-M   'P 1'
#
loop_
_entity.id
_entity.type
_entity.pdbx_description
1 polymer ?
#
loop_
_entity_poly.entity_id
_entity_poly.type
_entity_poly.pdbx_seq_one_letter_code
_entity_poly.pdbx_strand_id
1 'polypeptide(L)'
;MKTFDHPPRILFLYGSLRERSYSRLLAEEAARIIAEFGAEVKFFDPRELPIYGSVADTHPKVQELRELSLWSEGQVWSSPELHGQISGIMKNQIDWIPLSIGAVRPTQGRTLAVMQVSGGSQSFNAVNTLRILGRWMRMFTIPNQSSVAKAYQEFNEDGSMKDSPYRDRVVDVMEELYKFTLLLRDKVDYLTDRYSERKEKTAKELIEVANKALKVN
;
A
#
# COMPACT_ATOMS: atom_id res chain seq x y z
N MET A 1 7.35 -19.39 -15.76
CA MET A 1 6.81 -18.17 -15.13
C MET A 1 5.39 -18.51 -14.69
N LYS A 2 5.00 -18.19 -13.46
CA LYS A 2 3.64 -18.51 -12.96
C LYS A 2 2.65 -17.72 -13.83
N THR A 3 1.73 -18.41 -14.50
CA THR A 3 0.67 -17.77 -15.28
C THR A 3 -0.47 -17.42 -14.33
N PHE A 4 -0.89 -16.16 -14.33
CA PHE A 4 -2.03 -15.68 -13.55
C PHE A 4 -3.25 -15.60 -14.48
N ASP A 5 -4.40 -16.03 -13.99
CA ASP A 5 -5.70 -15.92 -14.65
C ASP A 5 -6.40 -14.57 -14.38
N HIS A 6 -5.73 -13.67 -13.66
CA HIS A 6 -6.24 -12.35 -13.31
C HIS A 6 -5.24 -11.21 -13.60
N PRO A 7 -5.74 -9.99 -13.83
CA PRO A 7 -4.91 -8.79 -13.95
C PRO A 7 -4.12 -8.51 -12.65
N PRO A 8 -3.03 -7.72 -12.72
CA PRO A 8 -2.36 -7.22 -11.51
C PRO A 8 -3.33 -6.47 -10.60
N ARG A 9 -3.38 -6.83 -9.31
CA ARG A 9 -4.35 -6.26 -8.36
C ARG A 9 -3.76 -5.11 -7.55
N ILE A 10 -4.29 -3.91 -7.71
CA ILE A 10 -3.76 -2.70 -7.08
C ILE A 10 -4.79 -2.08 -6.13
N LEU A 11 -4.43 -1.99 -4.85
CA LEU A 11 -5.24 -1.31 -3.84
C LEU A 11 -4.83 0.15 -3.70
N PHE A 12 -5.80 1.05 -3.76
CA PHE A 12 -5.62 2.47 -3.54
C PHE A 12 -6.14 2.89 -2.16
N LEU A 13 -5.28 3.57 -1.40
CA LEU A 13 -5.59 4.21 -0.13
C LEU A 13 -5.36 5.72 -0.25
N TYR A 14 -6.29 6.53 0.26
CA TYR A 14 -6.18 7.99 0.25
C TYR A 14 -6.34 8.62 1.64
N GLY A 15 -5.70 9.76 1.85
CA GLY A 15 -5.53 10.36 3.17
C GLY A 15 -6.48 11.51 3.52
N SER A 16 -7.60 11.71 2.84
CA SER A 16 -8.54 12.80 3.18
C SER A 16 -9.99 12.46 2.87
N LEU A 17 -10.87 12.78 3.82
CA LEU A 17 -12.33 12.62 3.76
C LEU A 17 -13.07 13.88 3.31
N ARG A 18 -12.35 14.96 2.96
CA ARG A 18 -12.97 16.18 2.43
C ARG A 18 -13.77 15.84 1.18
N GLU A 19 -14.90 16.51 0.99
CA GLU A 19 -15.73 16.37 -0.20
C GLU A 19 -14.88 16.54 -1.48
N ARG A 20 -14.16 17.66 -1.56
CA ARG A 20 -13.12 17.91 -2.56
C ARG A 20 -11.72 17.57 -2.01
N SER A 21 -11.39 16.28 -2.02
CA SER A 21 -10.13 15.73 -1.55
C SER A 21 -9.14 15.55 -2.72
N TYR A 22 -8.13 16.42 -2.82
CA TYR A 22 -7.11 16.31 -3.89
C TYR A 22 -6.28 15.01 -3.80
N SER A 23 -6.08 14.45 -2.61
CA SER A 23 -5.42 13.14 -2.48
C SER A 23 -6.28 12.01 -3.04
N ARG A 24 -7.62 12.10 -2.91
CA ARG A 24 -8.56 11.16 -3.52
C ARG A 24 -8.61 11.35 -5.04
N LEU A 25 -8.73 12.59 -5.52
CA LEU A 25 -8.72 12.89 -6.96
C LEU A 25 -7.42 12.43 -7.64
N LEU A 26 -6.26 12.65 -6.99
CA LEU A 26 -4.97 12.15 -7.48
C LEU A 26 -4.93 10.61 -7.53
N ALA A 27 -5.49 9.95 -6.52
CA ALA A 27 -5.59 8.49 -6.49
C ALA A 27 -6.52 7.96 -7.60
N GLU A 28 -7.64 8.64 -7.86
CA GLU A 28 -8.58 8.33 -8.95
C GLU A 28 -7.94 8.49 -10.33
N GLU A 29 -7.14 9.54 -10.55
CA GLU A 29 -6.38 9.70 -11.80
C GLU A 29 -5.34 8.59 -11.97
N ALA A 30 -4.56 8.31 -10.93
CA ALA A 30 -3.59 7.23 -10.93
C ALA A 30 -4.25 5.86 -11.18
N ALA A 31 -5.46 5.63 -10.63
CA ALA A 31 -6.24 4.43 -10.88
C ALA A 31 -6.69 4.29 -12.33
N ARG A 32 -7.15 5.38 -12.97
CA ARG A 32 -7.47 5.37 -14.41
C ARG A 32 -6.26 4.98 -15.24
N ILE A 33 -5.11 5.61 -14.99
CA ILE A 33 -3.86 5.34 -15.71
C ILE A 33 -3.42 3.89 -15.56
N ILE A 34 -3.36 3.35 -14.33
CA ILE A 34 -2.87 1.97 -14.14
C ILE A 34 -3.87 0.92 -14.64
N ALA A 35 -5.17 1.23 -14.66
CA ALA A 35 -6.18 0.39 -15.29
C ALA A 35 -6.01 0.33 -16.82
N GLU A 36 -5.60 1.42 -17.46
CA GLU A 36 -5.25 1.44 -18.90
C GLU A 36 -4.04 0.55 -19.21
N PHE A 37 -3.08 0.43 -18.28
CA PHE A 37 -2.01 -0.57 -18.38
C PHE A 37 -2.51 -2.01 -18.15
N GLY A 38 -3.75 -2.19 -17.71
CA GLY A 38 -4.39 -3.49 -17.54
C GLY A 38 -4.33 -4.04 -16.11
N ALA A 39 -4.34 -3.18 -15.10
CA ALA A 39 -4.50 -3.59 -13.69
C ALA A 39 -5.97 -3.65 -13.26
N GLU A 40 -6.29 -4.56 -12.35
CA GLU A 40 -7.55 -4.55 -11.58
C GLU A 40 -7.36 -3.61 -10.38
N VAL A 41 -8.24 -2.63 -10.23
CA VAL A 41 -8.11 -1.58 -9.22
C VAL A 41 -9.27 -1.64 -8.22
N LYS A 42 -8.94 -1.52 -6.92
CA LYS A 42 -9.93 -1.30 -5.86
C LYS A 42 -9.50 -0.15 -4.96
N PHE A 43 -10.49 0.57 -4.45
CA PHE A 43 -10.32 1.61 -3.45
C PHE A 43 -10.86 1.13 -2.10
N PHE A 44 -10.23 1.59 -1.04
CA PHE A 44 -10.83 1.55 0.29
C PHE A 44 -11.39 2.94 0.65
N ASP A 45 -12.65 3.00 1.08
CA ASP A 45 -13.24 4.24 1.64
C ASP A 45 -13.04 4.28 3.17
N PRO A 46 -12.27 5.25 3.71
CA PRO A 46 -11.96 5.29 5.13
C PRO A 46 -12.98 6.06 6.01
N ARG A 47 -14.12 6.54 5.48
CA ARG A 47 -15.09 7.40 6.23
C ARG A 47 -15.55 6.84 7.58
N GLU A 48 -15.70 5.52 7.67
CA GLU A 48 -16.17 4.83 8.88
C GLU A 48 -15.09 3.94 9.51
N LEU A 49 -13.82 4.12 9.12
CA LEU A 49 -12.72 3.39 9.73
C LEU A 49 -12.48 3.93 11.15
N PRO A 50 -12.66 3.11 12.20
CA PRO A 50 -12.44 3.54 13.59
C PRO A 50 -10.97 3.89 13.83
N ILE A 51 -10.67 4.61 14.91
CA ILE A 51 -9.28 4.88 15.30
C ILE A 51 -8.62 3.56 15.71
N TYR A 52 -7.40 3.33 15.26
CA TYR A 52 -6.64 2.14 15.62
C TYR A 52 -6.60 1.93 17.14
N GLY A 53 -7.00 0.73 17.58
CA GLY A 53 -7.08 0.35 18.98
C GLY A 53 -8.35 0.80 19.72
N SER A 54 -9.29 1.50 19.08
CA SER A 54 -10.53 1.93 19.73
C SER A 54 -11.64 0.86 19.73
N VAL A 55 -11.55 -0.14 18.86
CA VAL A 55 -12.51 -1.24 18.74
C VAL A 55 -11.81 -2.56 18.45
N ALA A 56 -12.53 -3.68 18.54
CA ALA A 56 -12.03 -4.97 18.10
C ALA A 56 -11.74 -4.98 16.59
N ASP A 57 -10.78 -5.81 16.18
CA ASP A 57 -10.42 -5.92 14.77
C ASP A 57 -11.48 -6.61 13.92
N THR A 58 -12.50 -7.20 14.52
CA THR A 58 -13.72 -7.72 13.86
C THR A 58 -14.65 -6.64 13.32
N HIS A 59 -14.36 -5.35 13.54
CA HIS A 59 -15.14 -4.25 12.98
C HIS A 59 -15.23 -4.35 11.45
N PRO A 60 -16.41 -4.18 10.81
CA PRO A 60 -16.59 -4.41 9.38
C PRO A 60 -15.61 -3.65 8.49
N LYS A 61 -15.39 -2.35 8.74
CA LYS A 61 -14.42 -1.55 7.99
C LYS A 61 -12.96 -1.98 8.16
N VAL A 62 -12.62 -2.57 9.31
CA VAL A 62 -11.27 -3.10 9.56
C VAL A 62 -11.07 -4.39 8.77
N GLN A 63 -12.08 -5.27 8.76
CA GLN A 63 -12.06 -6.50 7.97
C GLN A 63 -12.00 -6.18 6.47
N GLU A 64 -12.83 -5.26 5.97
CA GLU A 64 -12.80 -4.81 4.57
C GLU A 64 -11.41 -4.30 4.15
N LEU A 65 -10.78 -3.44 4.95
CA LEU A 65 -9.44 -2.93 4.67
C LEU A 65 -8.40 -4.07 4.63
N ARG A 66 -8.48 -5.01 5.57
CA ARG A 66 -7.56 -6.16 5.64
C ARG A 66 -7.75 -7.10 4.47
N GLU A 67 -9.00 -7.40 4.08
CA GLU A 67 -9.33 -8.22 2.92
C GLU A 67 -8.85 -7.58 1.62
N LEU A 68 -9.01 -6.27 1.45
CA LEU A 68 -8.47 -5.53 0.32
C LEU A 68 -6.94 -5.57 0.28
N SER A 69 -6.28 -5.37 1.42
CA SER A 69 -4.82 -5.46 1.53
C SER A 69 -4.34 -6.87 1.16
N LEU A 70 -5.05 -7.90 1.64
CA LEU A 70 -4.78 -9.29 1.30
C LEU A 70 -4.96 -9.59 -0.20
N TRP A 71 -6.04 -9.08 -0.80
CA TRP A 71 -6.34 -9.21 -2.23
C TRP A 71 -5.28 -8.54 -3.11
N SER A 72 -4.67 -7.44 -2.64
CA SER A 72 -3.71 -6.66 -3.42
C SER A 72 -2.42 -7.42 -3.73
N GLU A 73 -1.81 -7.13 -4.87
CA GLU A 73 -0.43 -7.51 -5.26
C GLU A 73 0.51 -6.30 -5.23
N GLY A 74 -0.06 -5.11 -5.42
CA GLY A 74 0.58 -3.82 -5.22
C GLY A 74 -0.38 -2.81 -4.60
N GLN A 75 0.15 -1.71 -4.07
CA GLN A 75 -0.67 -0.63 -3.49
C GLN A 75 -0.21 0.75 -3.95
N VAL A 76 -1.13 1.71 -3.88
CA VAL A 76 -0.86 3.14 -4.04
C VAL A 76 -1.37 3.86 -2.81
N TRP A 77 -0.49 4.60 -2.15
CA TRP A 77 -0.84 5.43 -0.99
C TRP A 77 -0.73 6.91 -1.34
N SER A 78 -1.87 7.61 -1.32
CA SER A 78 -1.97 9.04 -1.63
C SER A 78 -2.35 9.84 -0.38
N SER A 79 -1.39 10.52 0.23
CA SER A 79 -1.63 11.35 1.42
C SER A 79 -1.62 12.84 1.05
N PRO A 80 -2.53 13.68 1.58
CA PRO A 80 -2.22 15.09 1.64
C PRO A 80 -1.08 15.32 2.64
N GLU A 81 -0.38 16.44 2.49
CA GLU A 81 0.50 16.97 3.51
C GLU A 81 -0.30 17.92 4.42
N LEU A 82 -0.49 17.52 5.68
CA LEU A 82 -1.18 18.30 6.71
C LEU A 82 -0.19 18.66 7.80
N HIS A 83 -0.04 19.96 8.08
CA HIS A 83 0.97 20.46 9.02
C HIS A 83 2.38 19.91 8.78
N GLY A 84 2.75 19.76 7.49
CA GLY A 84 4.06 19.25 7.08
C GLY A 84 4.26 17.75 7.25
N GLN A 85 3.20 16.98 7.51
CA GLN A 85 3.25 15.53 7.78
C GLN A 85 2.18 14.76 6.99
N ILE A 86 2.25 13.42 7.03
CA ILE A 86 1.16 12.56 6.53
C ILE A 86 -0.14 12.85 7.30
N SER A 87 -1.29 12.58 6.69
CA SER A 87 -2.56 12.74 7.41
C SER A 87 -2.79 11.63 8.43
N GLY A 88 -3.53 11.96 9.50
CA GLY A 88 -3.99 10.97 10.46
C GLY A 88 -4.87 9.90 9.81
N ILE A 89 -5.68 10.24 8.80
CA ILE A 89 -6.50 9.27 8.05
C ILE A 89 -5.62 8.27 7.30
N MET A 90 -4.55 8.72 6.65
CA MET A 90 -3.62 7.82 5.97
C MET A 90 -2.92 6.89 6.95
N LYS A 91 -2.43 7.45 8.07
CA LYS A 91 -1.73 6.69 9.11
C LYS A 91 -2.65 5.66 9.77
N ASN A 92 -3.89 6.04 10.08
CA ASN A 92 -4.87 5.16 10.70
C ASN A 92 -5.19 3.94 9.83
N GLN A 93 -5.31 4.11 8.51
CA GLN A 93 -5.46 2.97 7.59
C GLN A 93 -4.27 2.01 7.68
N ILE A 94 -3.03 2.51 7.63
CA ILE A 94 -1.83 1.67 7.71
C ILE A 94 -1.76 0.95 9.06
N ASP A 95 -2.10 1.61 10.16
CA ASP A 95 -2.05 1.03 11.52
C ASP A 95 -3.00 -0.16 11.69
N TRP A 96 -4.14 -0.17 10.98
CA TRP A 96 -5.07 -1.30 10.99
C TRP A 96 -4.60 -2.54 10.22
N ILE A 97 -3.54 -2.42 9.42
CA ILE A 97 -2.97 -3.51 8.64
C ILE A 97 -1.81 -4.12 9.44
N PRO A 98 -1.98 -5.31 10.04
CA PRO A 98 -0.90 -5.94 10.81
C PRO A 98 0.14 -6.55 9.87
N LEU A 99 1.36 -6.72 10.37
CA LEU A 99 2.41 -7.47 9.66
C LEU A 99 2.07 -8.96 9.51
N SER A 100 1.24 -9.51 10.40
CA SER A 100 0.90 -10.92 10.47
C SER A 100 -0.50 -11.14 11.02
N ILE A 101 -1.30 -11.98 10.35
CA ILE A 101 -2.55 -12.56 10.86
C ILE A 101 -2.39 -14.08 10.77
N GLY A 102 -2.00 -14.71 11.89
CA GLY A 102 -1.58 -16.12 11.86
C GLY A 102 -0.43 -16.35 10.87
N ALA A 103 -0.66 -17.19 9.86
CA ALA A 103 0.31 -17.47 8.79
C ALA A 103 0.29 -16.42 7.66
N VAL A 104 -0.73 -15.57 7.59
CA VAL A 104 -0.93 -14.65 6.47
C VAL A 104 -0.17 -13.34 6.70
N ARG A 105 0.40 -12.78 5.63
CA ARG A 105 1.17 -11.52 5.63
C ARG A 105 0.50 -10.52 4.67
N PRO A 106 -0.33 -9.58 5.17
CA PRO A 106 -1.16 -8.69 4.32
C PRO A 106 -0.40 -7.71 3.42
N THR A 107 0.87 -7.40 3.69
CA THR A 107 1.64 -6.43 2.89
C THR A 107 2.99 -6.96 2.41
N GLN A 108 3.52 -8.00 3.06
CA GLN A 108 4.88 -8.45 2.83
C GLN A 108 5.11 -8.88 1.37
N GLY A 109 6.15 -8.31 0.76
CA GLY A 109 6.58 -8.63 -0.61
C GLY A 109 5.72 -8.01 -1.72
N ARG A 110 4.65 -7.27 -1.38
CA ARG A 110 3.85 -6.51 -2.35
C ARG A 110 4.57 -5.24 -2.78
N THR A 111 4.27 -4.74 -3.97
CA THR A 111 4.80 -3.46 -4.48
C THR A 111 4.05 -2.28 -3.88
N LEU A 112 4.71 -1.12 -3.79
CA LEU A 112 4.10 0.10 -3.27
C LEU A 112 4.56 1.32 -4.09
N ALA A 113 3.61 2.14 -4.52
CA ALA A 113 3.87 3.52 -4.94
C ALA A 113 3.34 4.50 -3.90
N VAL A 114 4.08 5.59 -3.68
CA VAL A 114 3.70 6.65 -2.73
C VAL A 114 3.49 7.97 -3.46
N MET A 115 2.43 8.67 -3.09
CA MET A 115 2.03 9.92 -3.69
C MET A 115 1.63 10.93 -2.61
N GLN A 116 1.86 12.22 -2.85
CA GLN A 116 1.29 13.27 -2.04
C GLN A 116 0.72 14.43 -2.83
N VAL A 117 -0.16 15.17 -2.15
CA VAL A 117 -0.62 16.50 -2.57
C VAL A 117 -0.33 17.51 -1.47
N SER A 118 -0.04 18.76 -1.85
CA SER A 118 0.07 19.89 -0.93
C SER A 118 -0.75 21.07 -1.42
N GLY A 119 -1.30 21.86 -0.50
CA GLY A 119 -1.91 23.16 -0.82
C GLY A 119 -0.86 24.26 -1.04
N GLY A 120 0.38 24.06 -0.58
CA GLY A 120 1.47 25.02 -0.66
C GLY A 120 2.50 24.68 -1.73
N SER A 121 3.69 25.26 -1.60
CA SER A 121 4.86 24.92 -2.40
C SER A 121 5.22 23.42 -2.30
N GLN A 122 6.02 22.96 -3.26
CA GLN A 122 6.43 21.56 -3.31
C GLN A 122 7.13 21.14 -2.02
N SER A 123 6.80 19.93 -1.57
CA SER A 123 7.36 19.28 -0.39
C SER A 123 7.44 17.78 -0.65
N PHE A 124 8.16 17.05 0.20
CA PHE A 124 8.29 15.60 0.10
C PHE A 124 8.10 14.91 1.46
N ASN A 125 7.65 15.64 2.49
CA ASN A 125 7.61 15.11 3.86
C ASN A 125 6.65 13.92 3.97
N ALA A 126 5.47 14.00 3.34
CA ALA A 126 4.49 12.94 3.38
C ALA A 126 5.00 11.69 2.64
N VAL A 127 5.49 11.81 1.40
CA VAL A 127 6.01 10.65 0.65
C VAL A 127 7.26 10.03 1.29
N ASN A 128 8.13 10.83 1.92
CA ASN A 128 9.29 10.32 2.65
C ASN A 128 8.85 9.45 3.83
N THR A 129 7.87 9.92 4.61
CA THR A 129 7.29 9.14 5.70
C THR A 129 6.60 7.88 5.18
N LEU A 130 5.80 7.98 4.10
CA LEU A 130 5.13 6.82 3.50
C LEU A 130 6.12 5.78 2.98
N ARG A 131 7.26 6.21 2.41
CA ARG A 131 8.33 5.31 1.95
C ARG A 131 8.94 4.54 3.12
N ILE A 132 9.19 5.21 4.24
CA ILE A 132 9.68 4.57 5.47
C ILE A 132 8.62 3.61 6.04
N LEU A 133 7.33 3.98 6.00
CA LEU A 133 6.22 3.10 6.39
C LEU A 133 6.14 1.86 5.49
N GLY A 134 6.24 2.00 4.16
CA GLY A 134 6.27 0.89 3.22
C GLY A 134 7.38 -0.12 3.54
N ARG A 135 8.56 0.38 3.90
CA ARG A 135 9.68 -0.45 4.37
C ARG A 135 9.34 -1.17 5.70
N TRP A 136 8.67 -0.54 6.67
CA TRP A 136 8.18 -1.26 7.86
C TRP A 136 7.10 -2.30 7.53
N MET A 137 6.24 -2.02 6.56
CA MET A 137 5.25 -2.96 6.04
C MET A 137 5.86 -4.06 5.15
N ARG A 138 7.19 -4.11 5.02
CA ARG A 138 7.96 -5.07 4.22
C ARG A 138 7.51 -5.11 2.75
N MET A 139 7.12 -3.95 2.23
CA MET A 139 6.74 -3.76 0.83
C MET A 139 7.96 -3.36 -0.01
N PHE A 140 7.90 -3.65 -1.31
CA PHE A 140 8.84 -3.14 -2.30
C PHE A 140 8.36 -1.78 -2.80
N THR A 141 8.73 -0.72 -2.08
CA THR A 141 8.40 0.65 -2.50
C THR A 141 9.20 1.04 -3.73
N ILE A 142 8.54 1.29 -4.85
CA ILE A 142 9.20 1.62 -6.11
C ILE A 142 10.00 2.94 -6.00
N PRO A 143 11.08 3.11 -6.77
CA PRO A 143 11.90 4.32 -6.74
C PRO A 143 11.12 5.61 -7.00
N ASN A 144 10.28 5.63 -8.03
CA ASN A 144 9.56 6.82 -8.46
C ASN A 144 8.41 7.17 -7.50
N GLN A 145 8.04 8.44 -7.44
CA GLN A 145 6.99 8.96 -6.56
C GLN A 145 6.41 10.27 -7.11
N SER A 146 5.17 10.58 -6.70
CA SER A 146 4.49 11.83 -7.09
C SER A 146 4.33 12.78 -5.90
N SER A 147 4.61 14.06 -6.12
CA SER A 147 4.31 15.15 -5.18
C SER A 147 3.78 16.36 -5.94
N VAL A 148 2.46 16.58 -5.85
CA VAL A 148 1.76 17.65 -6.54
C VAL A 148 1.65 18.88 -5.63
N ALA A 149 2.39 19.93 -5.97
CA ALA A 149 2.32 21.21 -5.26
C ALA A 149 1.09 22.02 -5.68
N LYS A 150 0.61 22.91 -4.80
CA LYS A 150 -0.56 23.77 -5.04
C LYS A 150 -1.70 23.02 -5.74
N ALA A 151 -2.04 21.82 -5.26
CA ALA A 151 -2.87 20.86 -6.00
C ALA A 151 -4.21 21.43 -6.48
N TYR A 152 -4.78 22.42 -5.80
CA TYR A 152 -5.98 23.12 -6.26
C TYR A 152 -5.86 23.79 -7.64
N GLN A 153 -4.64 24.04 -8.13
CA GLN A 153 -4.38 24.59 -9.48
C GLN A 153 -4.31 23.50 -10.55
N GLU A 154 -4.07 22.25 -10.16
CA GLU A 154 -3.77 21.10 -11.05
C GLU A 154 -4.99 20.23 -11.35
N PHE A 155 -6.15 20.53 -10.76
CA PHE A 155 -7.40 19.82 -11.02
C PHE A 155 -8.45 20.76 -11.60
N ASN A 156 -9.22 20.26 -12.57
CA ASN A 156 -10.38 20.92 -13.14
C ASN A 156 -11.56 20.86 -12.16
N GLU A 157 -12.63 21.63 -12.43
CA GLU A 157 -13.82 21.67 -11.58
C GLU A 157 -14.49 20.30 -11.44
N ASP A 158 -14.49 19.51 -12.52
CA ASP A 158 -15.01 18.13 -12.58
C ASP A 158 -14.15 17.09 -11.83
N GLY A 159 -12.99 17.50 -11.29
CA GLY A 159 -12.07 16.64 -10.55
C GLY A 159 -11.06 15.88 -11.41
N SER A 160 -11.05 16.07 -12.73
CA SER A 160 -9.98 15.57 -13.60
C SER A 160 -8.67 16.34 -13.37
N MET A 161 -7.55 15.64 -13.49
CA MET A 161 -6.23 16.28 -13.40
C MET A 161 -5.90 16.96 -14.74
N LYS A 162 -5.35 18.17 -14.69
CA LYS A 162 -4.92 18.90 -15.87
C LYS A 162 -3.71 18.24 -16.51
N ASP A 163 -3.53 18.50 -17.81
CA ASP A 163 -2.30 18.13 -18.49
C ASP A 163 -1.15 19.02 -17.98
N SER A 164 -0.19 18.41 -17.30
CA SER A 164 0.91 19.12 -16.65
C SER A 164 2.07 18.16 -16.34
N PRO A 165 3.28 18.68 -16.05
CA PRO A 165 4.40 17.84 -15.64
C PRO A 165 4.13 16.99 -14.40
N TYR A 166 3.15 17.39 -13.56
CA TYR A 166 2.71 16.55 -12.45
C TYR A 166 1.93 15.34 -12.93
N ARG A 167 1.08 15.48 -13.95
CA ARG A 167 0.34 14.37 -14.53
C ARG A 167 1.29 13.40 -15.24
N ASP A 168 2.26 13.90 -16.01
CA ASP A 168 3.31 13.07 -16.62
C ASP A 168 4.03 12.22 -15.56
N ARG A 169 4.38 12.83 -14.42
CA ARG A 169 4.97 12.08 -13.31
C ARG A 169 4.03 11.03 -12.74
N VAL A 170 2.72 11.27 -12.66
CA VAL A 170 1.76 10.25 -12.21
C VAL A 170 1.75 9.07 -13.19
N VAL A 171 1.81 9.35 -14.50
CA VAL A 171 1.93 8.31 -15.54
C VAL A 171 3.18 7.47 -15.32
N ASP A 172 4.36 8.10 -15.16
CA ASP A 172 5.62 7.38 -14.91
C ASP A 172 5.54 6.48 -13.67
N VAL A 173 4.96 6.99 -12.58
CA VAL A 173 4.85 6.24 -11.31
C VAL A 173 3.92 5.05 -11.47
N MET A 174 2.80 5.19 -12.17
CA MET A 174 1.86 4.08 -12.41
C MET A 174 2.42 3.04 -13.37
N GLU A 175 3.15 3.48 -14.41
CA GLU A 175 3.83 2.58 -15.34
C GLU A 175 4.91 1.77 -14.61
N GLU A 176 5.72 2.44 -13.78
CA GLU A 176 6.76 1.78 -12.98
C GLU A 176 6.13 0.81 -11.97
N LEU A 177 5.07 1.21 -11.26
CA LEU A 177 4.36 0.31 -10.34
C LEU A 177 3.83 -0.93 -11.06
N TYR A 178 3.22 -0.76 -12.23
CA TYR A 178 2.68 -1.85 -13.03
C TYR A 178 3.79 -2.85 -13.41
N LYS A 179 4.90 -2.34 -13.98
CA LYS A 179 6.07 -3.14 -14.37
C LYS A 179 6.68 -3.90 -13.19
N PHE A 180 6.90 -3.24 -12.05
CA PHE A 180 7.43 -3.90 -10.85
C PHE A 180 6.46 -4.94 -10.28
N THR A 181 5.16 -4.68 -10.32
CA THR A 181 4.16 -5.65 -9.84
C THR A 181 4.20 -6.92 -10.69
N LEU A 182 4.23 -6.79 -12.02
CA LEU A 182 4.41 -7.92 -12.93
C LEU A 182 5.72 -8.68 -12.69
N LEU A 183 6.81 -7.96 -12.42
CA LEU A 183 8.12 -8.54 -12.19
C LEU A 183 8.21 -9.38 -10.91
N LEU A 184 7.54 -8.94 -9.84
CA LEU A 184 7.71 -9.48 -8.49
C LEU A 184 6.59 -10.43 -8.05
N ARG A 185 5.37 -10.30 -8.58
CA ARG A 185 4.18 -11.02 -8.05
C ARG A 185 4.30 -12.56 -8.09
N ASP A 186 5.03 -13.14 -9.03
CA ASP A 186 5.27 -14.59 -9.09
C ASP A 186 6.43 -15.08 -8.22
N LYS A 187 7.20 -14.16 -7.63
CA LYS A 187 8.42 -14.44 -6.86
C LYS A 187 8.30 -14.09 -5.38
N VAL A 188 7.13 -13.64 -4.90
CA VAL A 188 6.95 -13.19 -3.51
C VAL A 188 7.41 -14.24 -2.51
N ASP A 189 7.02 -15.51 -2.70
CA ASP A 189 7.41 -16.61 -1.81
C ASP A 189 8.94 -16.79 -1.73
N TYR A 190 9.61 -16.72 -2.89
CA TYR A 190 11.07 -16.81 -2.95
C TYR A 190 11.76 -15.59 -2.31
N LEU A 191 11.29 -14.37 -2.63
CA LEU A 191 11.85 -13.12 -2.12
C LEU A 191 11.65 -12.97 -0.60
N THR A 192 10.65 -13.64 -0.06
CA THR A 192 10.31 -13.59 1.37
C THR A 192 10.77 -14.81 2.15
N ASP A 193 11.36 -15.81 1.50
CA ASP A 193 12.02 -16.94 2.16
C ASP A 193 13.36 -16.49 2.77
N ARG A 194 13.32 -16.08 4.05
CA ARG A 194 14.47 -15.50 4.76
C ARG A 194 15.27 -16.58 5.48
N TYR A 195 16.59 -16.49 5.37
CA TYR A 195 17.53 -17.34 6.11
C TYR A 195 17.25 -17.40 7.62
N SER A 196 17.00 -16.25 8.26
CA SER A 196 16.72 -16.18 9.70
C SER A 196 15.46 -16.95 10.09
N GLU A 197 14.41 -16.89 9.26
CA GLU A 197 13.14 -17.58 9.49
C GLU A 197 13.31 -19.10 9.30
N ARG A 198 14.07 -19.52 8.27
CA ARG A 198 14.45 -20.95 8.09
C ARG A 198 15.24 -21.49 9.28
N LYS A 199 16.20 -20.72 9.79
CA LYS A 199 17.01 -21.07 10.97
C LYS A 199 16.12 -21.24 12.22
N GLU A 200 15.21 -20.31 12.46
CA GLU A 200 14.28 -20.37 13.60
C GLU A 200 13.34 -21.58 13.50
N LYS A 201 12.78 -21.84 12.31
CA LYS A 201 11.91 -22.99 12.06
C LYS A 201 12.64 -24.31 12.36
N THR A 202 13.85 -24.47 11.83
CA THR A 202 14.69 -25.65 12.08
C THR A 202 14.97 -25.85 13.57
N ALA A 203 15.29 -24.77 14.28
CA ALA A 203 15.53 -24.83 15.72
C ALA A 203 14.29 -25.29 16.51
N LYS A 204 13.09 -24.79 16.14
CA LYS A 204 11.82 -25.22 16.76
C LYS A 204 11.52 -26.69 16.49
N GLU A 205 11.71 -27.15 15.26
CA GLU A 205 11.51 -28.55 14.88
C GLU A 205 12.44 -29.49 15.66
N LEU A 206 13.72 -29.13 15.81
CA LEU A 206 14.67 -29.89 16.62
C LEU A 206 14.25 -30.00 18.09
N ILE A 207 13.78 -28.90 18.68
CA ILE A 207 13.27 -28.88 20.06
C ILE A 207 12.01 -29.76 20.19
N GLU A 208 11.10 -29.71 19.22
CA GLU A 208 9.87 -30.51 19.25
C GLU A 208 10.17 -32.01 19.15
N VAL A 209 11.10 -32.40 18.26
CA VAL A 209 11.57 -33.79 18.13
C VAL A 209 12.21 -34.27 19.44
N ALA A 210 13.08 -33.45 20.05
CA ALA A 210 13.71 -33.79 21.33
C ALA A 210 12.68 -33.97 22.45
N ASN A 211 11.69 -33.07 22.55
CA ASN A 211 10.62 -33.17 23.54
C ASN A 211 9.72 -34.40 23.35
N LYS A 212 9.44 -34.79 22.10
CA LYS A 212 8.69 -36.03 21.82
C LYS A 212 9.49 -37.26 22.24
N ALA A 213 10.79 -37.31 21.95
CA ALA A 213 11.65 -38.41 22.36
C ALA A 213 11.73 -38.56 23.89
N LEU A 214 11.74 -37.44 24.64
CA LEU A 214 11.78 -37.45 26.10
C LEU A 214 10.46 -37.87 26.77
N LYS A 215 9.31 -37.74 26.10
CA LYS A 215 7.99 -38.15 26.63
C LYS A 215 7.65 -39.62 26.41
N VAL A 216 8.45 -40.32 25.61
CA VAL A 216 8.27 -41.74 25.27
C VAL A 216 9.13 -42.66 26.16
N ASN A 217 10.04 -42.07 26.96
CA ASN A 217 10.77 -42.73 28.05
C ASN A 217 10.13 -42.40 29.40
#